data_AF-A0A8X6U798-F1
#
_entry.id   AF-A0A8X6U798-F1
#
_cell.length_a   1.000
_cell.length_b   1.000
_cell.length_c   1.000
_cell.angle_alpha   90.00
_cell.angle_beta   90.00
_cell.angle_gamma   90.00
#
_symmetry.space_group_name_H-M   'P 1'
#
loop_
_entity.id
_entity.type
_entity.pdbx_description
1 polymer ?
#
loop_
_entity_poly.entity_id
_entity_poly.type
_entity_poly.pdbx_seq_one_letter_code
_entity_poly.pdbx_strand_id
1 'polypeptide(L)'
;MIFLRNLWLLRLPAEIRTILSVSSEKLENLAILADKIAEVFTSPFTPIEYAVAGRSDQSFDSPNSLLNEIIALRGEIAALSKQVERLSRDRSRNRSRRRYGKSPYRSKTHSRKEDYHFNDDFCYYHNRLAQKLKNAGSPVLLSRLRKTNHCYRR
;
A
#
# COMPACT_ATOMS: atom_id res chain seq x y z
N MET A 1 -40.60 26.06 36.97
CA MET A 1 -39.20 25.81 36.54
C MET A 1 -39.05 24.55 35.66
N ILE A 2 -39.98 24.25 34.75
CA ILE A 2 -39.89 23.06 33.85
C ILE A 2 -39.37 23.42 32.46
N PHE A 3 -39.63 24.64 32.00
CA PHE A 3 -39.23 25.13 30.68
C PHE A 3 -37.71 25.10 30.46
N LEU A 4 -36.95 25.62 31.43
CA LEU A 4 -35.50 25.75 31.32
C LEU A 4 -34.80 24.39 31.33
N ARG A 5 -35.29 23.43 32.13
CA ARG A 5 -34.82 22.04 32.13
C ARG A 5 -35.04 21.39 30.76
N ASN A 6 -36.22 21.53 30.18
CA ASN A 6 -36.53 20.94 28.87
C ASN A 6 -35.68 21.55 27.76
N LEU A 7 -35.51 22.87 27.74
CA LEU A 7 -34.68 23.56 26.74
C LEU A 7 -33.21 23.13 26.87
N TRP A 8 -32.71 23.00 28.09
CA TRP A 8 -31.35 22.53 28.34
C TRP A 8 -31.16 21.07 27.89
N LEU A 9 -32.10 20.17 28.22
CA LEU A 9 -32.05 18.77 27.76
C LEU A 9 -32.10 18.66 26.23
N LEU A 10 -32.84 19.53 25.53
CA LEU A 10 -32.91 19.55 24.07
C LEU A 10 -31.58 19.92 23.39
N ARG A 11 -30.67 20.61 24.09
CA ARG A 11 -29.35 20.99 23.58
C ARG A 11 -28.29 19.89 23.73
N LEU A 12 -28.60 18.80 24.43
CA LEU A 12 -27.67 17.69 24.64
C LEU A 12 -27.81 16.61 23.55
N PRO A 13 -26.73 15.85 23.29
CA PRO A 13 -26.80 14.62 22.49
C PRO A 13 -27.89 13.66 23.01
N ALA A 14 -28.47 12.88 22.11
CA ALA A 14 -29.63 12.04 22.42
C ALA A 14 -29.33 11.02 23.52
N GLU A 15 -28.12 10.47 23.52
CA GLU A 15 -27.61 9.48 24.46
C GLU A 15 -27.63 10.06 25.89
N ILE A 16 -27.06 11.25 26.06
CA ILE A 16 -27.02 11.94 27.36
C ILE A 16 -28.43 12.34 27.79
N ARG A 17 -29.25 12.85 26.85
CA ARG A 17 -30.64 13.26 27.12
C ARG A 17 -31.51 12.09 27.61
N THR A 18 -31.37 10.90 27.02
CA THR A 18 -32.15 9.72 27.43
C THR A 18 -31.87 9.34 28.88
N ILE A 19 -30.59 9.31 29.27
CA ILE A 19 -30.17 8.98 30.64
C ILE A 19 -30.64 10.05 31.62
N LEU A 20 -30.55 11.34 31.27
CA LEU A 20 -30.95 12.42 32.16
C LEU A 20 -32.47 12.63 32.25
N SER A 21 -33.25 12.14 31.27
CA SER A 21 -34.70 12.32 31.23
C SER A 21 -35.42 11.70 32.43
N VAL A 22 -34.88 10.60 32.97
CA VAL A 22 -35.43 9.88 34.13
C VAL A 22 -35.06 10.51 35.47
N SER A 23 -34.06 11.40 35.51
CA SER A 23 -33.61 12.04 36.75
C SER A 23 -34.45 13.28 37.08
N SER A 24 -34.96 13.36 38.31
CA SER A 24 -35.74 14.51 38.82
C SER A 24 -34.89 15.56 39.54
N GLU A 25 -33.58 15.57 39.32
CA GLU A 25 -32.65 16.48 39.97
C GLU A 25 -32.78 17.95 39.51
N LYS A 26 -32.20 18.85 40.30
CA LYS A 26 -32.07 20.27 39.92
C LYS A 26 -31.10 20.41 38.74
N LEU A 27 -31.25 21.49 37.98
CA LEU A 27 -30.48 21.72 36.76
C LEU A 27 -28.97 21.71 37.01
N GLU A 28 -28.53 22.28 38.13
CA GLU A 28 -27.12 22.36 38.49
C GLU A 28 -26.50 20.96 38.61
N ASN A 29 -27.23 20.02 39.23
CA ASN A 29 -26.76 18.65 39.37
C ASN A 29 -26.90 17.86 38.05
N LEU A 30 -27.96 18.10 37.29
CA LEU A 30 -28.12 17.51 35.95
C LEU A 30 -26.95 17.89 35.03
N ALA A 31 -26.44 19.11 35.11
CA ALA A 31 -25.27 19.54 34.36
C ALA A 31 -24.01 18.74 34.74
N ILE A 32 -23.76 18.55 36.04
CA ILE A 32 -22.65 17.73 36.52
C ILE A 32 -22.80 16.27 36.05
N LEU A 33 -24.02 15.73 36.05
CA LEU A 33 -24.28 14.38 35.54
C LEU A 33 -24.05 14.29 34.02
N ALA A 34 -24.46 15.31 33.25
CA ALA A 34 -24.19 15.35 31.82
C ALA A 34 -22.69 15.30 31.52
N ASP A 35 -21.88 16.08 32.24
CA ASP A 35 -20.43 16.12 32.05
C ASP A 35 -19.80 14.75 32.36
N LYS A 36 -20.19 14.10 33.46
CA LYS A 36 -19.71 12.75 33.80
C LYS A 36 -20.10 11.71 32.75
N ILE A 37 -21.32 11.79 32.23
CA ILE A 37 -21.80 10.89 31.18
C ILE A 37 -21.02 11.13 29.88
N ALA A 38 -20.72 12.39 29.55
CA ALA A 38 -19.91 12.74 28.38
C ALA A 38 -18.47 12.19 28.48
N GLU A 39 -17.86 12.21 29.67
CA GLU A 39 -16.55 11.58 29.90
C GLU A 39 -16.57 10.07 29.66
N VAL A 40 -17.65 9.39 30.05
CA VAL A 40 -17.82 7.95 29.79
C VAL A 40 -17.94 7.65 28.30
N PHE A 41 -18.71 8.46 27.56
CA PHE A 41 -18.92 8.27 26.12
C PHE A 41 -17.73 8.67 25.24
N THR A 42 -16.87 9.58 25.70
CA THR A 42 -15.65 9.99 24.99
C THR A 42 -14.46 9.07 25.28
N SER A 43 -14.58 8.15 26.25
CA SER A 43 -13.53 7.20 26.56
C SER A 43 -13.38 6.15 25.45
N PRO A 44 -12.18 6.02 24.83
CA PRO A 44 -11.93 5.07 23.74
C PRO A 44 -11.99 3.59 24.18
N PHE A 45 -12.20 3.32 25.47
CA PHE A 45 -12.23 1.98 26.07
C PHE A 45 -13.62 1.40 26.28
N THR A 46 -14.69 2.09 25.88
CA THR A 46 -16.04 1.51 25.96
C THR A 46 -16.52 1.12 24.55
N PRO A 47 -16.52 -0.18 24.20
CA PRO A 47 -17.25 -0.65 23.04
C PRO A 47 -18.72 -0.71 23.43
N ILE A 48 -19.35 0.46 23.63
CA ILE A 48 -20.81 0.49 23.66
C ILE A 48 -21.22 0.51 22.20
N GLU A 49 -21.46 -0.68 21.67
CA GLU A 49 -22.14 -0.89 20.39
C GLU A 49 -23.54 -0.27 20.49
N TYR A 50 -23.65 1.03 20.26
CA TYR A 50 -24.93 1.67 20.09
C TYR A 50 -25.44 1.32 18.69
N ALA A 51 -26.42 0.42 18.65
CA ALA A 51 -27.34 0.32 17.54
C ALA A 51 -28.09 1.67 17.42
N VAL A 52 -27.55 2.57 16.60
CA VAL A 52 -28.16 3.87 16.30
C VAL A 52 -29.38 3.65 15.41
N ALA A 53 -30.52 3.33 16.05
CA ALA A 53 -31.84 3.54 15.48
C ALA A 53 -32.33 4.92 15.92
N GLY A 54 -32.00 5.97 15.17
CA GLY A 54 -32.49 7.32 15.46
C GLY A 54 -31.74 8.44 14.75
N ARG A 55 -32.13 8.67 13.50
CA ARG A 55 -31.76 9.78 12.60
C ARG A 55 -31.97 11.14 13.31
N SER A 56 -31.36 12.28 12.99
CA SER A 56 -30.75 12.82 11.78
C SER A 56 -30.14 14.19 12.15
N ASP A 57 -28.93 14.47 11.68
CA ASP A 57 -28.50 15.74 11.09
C ASP A 57 -26.99 15.83 11.22
N GLN A 58 -26.35 15.79 10.06
CA GLN A 58 -24.99 16.17 9.68
C GLN A 58 -24.62 15.21 8.57
N SER A 59 -24.16 15.77 7.46
CA SER A 59 -23.73 15.12 6.23
C SER A 59 -22.49 14.23 6.46
N PHE A 60 -22.64 13.19 7.27
CA PHE A 60 -21.68 12.11 7.38
C PHE A 60 -22.21 10.97 6.53
N ASP A 61 -21.41 10.59 5.55
CA ASP A 61 -21.62 9.42 4.73
C ASP A 61 -22.13 8.27 5.59
N SER A 62 -23.23 7.68 5.12
CA SER A 62 -23.97 6.59 5.76
C SER A 62 -23.05 5.66 6.55
N PRO A 63 -23.40 5.19 7.76
CA PRO A 63 -22.56 4.22 8.49
C PRO A 63 -22.20 2.99 7.65
N ASN A 64 -23.03 2.65 6.65
CA ASN A 64 -22.71 1.63 5.65
C ASN A 64 -21.54 2.01 4.73
N SER A 65 -21.37 3.29 4.39
CA SER A 65 -20.25 3.82 3.61
C SER A 65 -18.93 3.67 4.37
N LEU A 66 -18.88 4.05 5.65
CA LEU A 66 -17.70 3.87 6.49
C LEU A 66 -17.34 2.38 6.66
N LEU A 67 -18.35 1.52 6.87
CA LEU A 67 -18.13 0.07 6.93
C LEU A 67 -17.59 -0.48 5.59
N ASN A 68 -18.11 -0.01 4.46
CA ASN A 68 -17.64 -0.39 3.14
C ASN A 68 -16.20 0.08 2.88
N GLU A 69 -15.85 1.29 3.31
CA GLU A 69 -14.50 1.84 3.23
C GLU A 69 -13.52 1.04 4.10
N ILE A 70 -13.91 0.68 5.33
CA ILE A 70 -13.12 -0.19 6.19
C ILE A 70 -12.92 -1.57 5.55
N ILE A 71 -13.95 -2.16 4.94
CA ILE A 71 -13.83 -3.44 4.24
C ILE A 71 -12.87 -3.32 3.05
N ALA A 72 -12.97 -2.25 2.26
CA ALA A 72 -12.08 -1.98 1.13
C ALA A 72 -10.63 -1.84 1.58
N LEU A 73 -10.38 -1.03 2.61
CA LEU A 73 -9.04 -0.81 3.19
C LEU A 73 -8.44 -2.11 3.76
N ARG A 74 -9.25 -2.95 4.43
CA ARG A 74 -8.80 -4.27 4.90
C ARG A 74 -8.41 -5.18 3.74
N GLY A 75 -9.15 -5.12 2.63
CA GLY A 75 -8.82 -5.83 1.39
C GLY A 75 -7.49 -5.36 0.79
N GLU A 76 -7.28 -4.06 0.70
CA GLU A 76 -6.03 -3.47 0.21
C GLU A 76 -4.83 -3.84 1.09
N ILE A 77 -4.97 -3.76 2.41
CA ILE A 77 -3.93 -4.18 3.36
C ILE A 77 -3.59 -5.66 3.16
N ALA A 78 -4.58 -6.54 3.03
CA ALA A 78 -4.33 -7.97 2.80
C ALA A 78 -3.61 -8.23 1.47
N ALA A 79 -3.98 -7.51 0.41
CA ALA A 79 -3.31 -7.60 -0.89
C ALA A 79 -1.85 -7.12 -0.82
N LEU A 80 -1.60 -5.97 -0.17
CA LEU A 80 -0.27 -5.42 0.05
C LEU A 80 0.60 -6.34 0.91
N SER A 81 0.07 -6.87 2.02
CA SER A 81 0.78 -7.86 2.85
C SER A 81 1.21 -9.08 2.03
N LYS A 82 0.34 -9.59 1.16
CA LYS A 82 0.66 -10.72 0.26
C LYS A 82 1.74 -10.36 -0.76
N GLN A 83 1.75 -9.13 -1.28
CA GLN A 83 2.78 -8.66 -2.20
C GLN A 83 4.14 -8.52 -1.49
N VAL A 84 4.15 -7.97 -0.28
CA VAL A 84 5.36 -7.86 0.57
C VAL A 84 5.91 -9.25 0.90
N GLU A 85 5.04 -10.21 1.24
CA GLU A 85 5.45 -11.59 1.51
C GLU A 85 6.07 -12.26 0.26
N ARG A 86 5.50 -12.05 -0.93
CA ARG A 86 6.07 -12.57 -2.17
C ARG A 86 7.45 -11.98 -2.45
N LEU A 87 7.61 -10.66 -2.31
CA LEU A 87 8.89 -9.97 -2.50
C LEU A 87 9.94 -10.43 -1.49
N SER A 88 9.56 -10.68 -0.24
CA SER A 88 10.48 -11.18 0.80
C SER A 88 10.94 -12.62 0.50
N ARG A 89 10.03 -13.49 0.05
CA ARG A 89 10.32 -14.87 -0.39
C ARG A 89 11.22 -14.91 -1.64
N ASP A 90 11.02 -14.02 -2.60
CA ASP A 90 11.88 -13.96 -3.79
C ASP A 90 13.29 -13.47 -3.47
N ARG A 91 13.42 -12.52 -2.54
CA ARG A 91 14.72 -12.07 -2.03
C ARG A 91 15.46 -13.17 -1.27
N SER A 92 14.75 -13.99 -0.48
CA SER A 92 15.37 -15.11 0.25
C SER A 92 15.82 -16.24 -0.70
N ARG A 93 15.02 -16.59 -1.71
CA ARG A 93 15.40 -17.56 -2.77
C ARG A 93 16.60 -17.09 -3.58
N ASN A 94 16.71 -15.80 -3.87
CA ASN A 94 17.85 -15.28 -4.63
C ASN A 94 19.15 -15.27 -3.78
N ARG A 95 19.04 -15.11 -2.45
CA ARG A 95 20.18 -15.21 -1.53
C ARG A 95 20.63 -16.65 -1.29
N SER A 96 19.71 -17.62 -1.20
CA SER A 96 20.07 -19.03 -1.03
C SER A 96 20.74 -19.61 -2.27
N ARG A 97 20.29 -19.26 -3.48
CA ARG A 97 20.96 -19.64 -4.74
C ARG A 97 22.36 -19.05 -4.89
N ARG A 98 22.60 -17.84 -4.35
CA ARG A 98 23.95 -17.24 -4.33
C ARG A 98 24.91 -17.89 -3.33
N ARG A 99 24.40 -18.53 -2.26
CA ARG A 99 25.24 -19.29 -1.30
C ARG A 99 25.48 -20.74 -1.71
N TYR A 100 24.51 -21.43 -2.31
CA TYR A 100 24.67 -22.82 -2.77
C TYR A 100 25.19 -22.95 -4.21
N GLY A 101 25.29 -21.85 -4.97
CA GLY A 101 25.82 -21.82 -6.33
C GLY A 101 27.32 -21.55 -6.46
N LYS A 102 28.07 -21.55 -5.35
CA LYS A 102 29.54 -21.43 -5.38
C LYS A 102 30.16 -22.83 -5.41
N SER A 103 29.91 -23.56 -6.50
CA SER A 103 30.87 -24.57 -6.95
C SER A 103 32.04 -23.80 -7.59
N PRO A 104 33.28 -23.91 -7.07
CA PRO A 104 34.44 -23.26 -7.67
C PRO A 104 34.86 -23.81 -9.05
N TYR A 105 34.13 -24.77 -9.63
CA TYR A 105 34.67 -25.61 -10.72
C TYR A 105 33.93 -25.52 -12.05
N ARG A 106 33.17 -24.47 -12.31
CA ARG A 106 32.73 -24.18 -13.68
C ARG A 106 33.68 -23.18 -14.34
N SER A 107 34.91 -23.66 -14.54
CA SER A 107 35.75 -23.29 -15.67
C SER A 107 34.92 -23.49 -16.93
N LYS A 108 34.10 -22.50 -17.29
CA LYS A 108 33.52 -22.43 -18.61
C LYS A 108 34.65 -21.97 -19.49
N THR A 109 35.51 -22.92 -19.85
CA THR A 109 36.43 -22.84 -20.97
C THR A 109 35.63 -22.32 -22.14
N HIS A 110 35.72 -21.02 -22.39
CA HIS A 110 35.25 -20.41 -23.62
C HIS A 110 36.27 -20.75 -24.72
N SER A 111 36.53 -22.05 -24.90
CA SER A 111 37.26 -22.60 -26.03
C SER A 111 36.30 -22.80 -27.21
N ARG A 112 35.49 -21.77 -27.49
CA ARG A 112 35.08 -21.51 -28.86
C ARG A 112 35.92 -20.34 -29.31
N LYS A 113 37.13 -20.67 -29.75
CA LYS A 113 37.76 -19.93 -30.86
C LYS A 113 36.87 -20.18 -32.08
N GLU A 114 35.68 -19.60 -32.08
CA GLU A 114 35.08 -19.18 -33.34
C GLU A 114 35.83 -17.91 -33.71
N ASP A 115 36.20 -17.78 -34.98
CA ASP A 115 36.89 -16.63 -35.59
C ASP A 115 36.02 -15.37 -35.53
N TYR A 116 35.70 -14.97 -34.30
CA TYR A 116 34.99 -13.79 -33.97
C TYR A 116 36.01 -12.68 -34.06
N HIS A 117 36.09 -12.04 -35.23
CA HIS A 117 36.74 -10.74 -35.35
C HIS A 117 35.96 -9.75 -34.48
N PHE A 118 36.29 -9.76 -33.19
CA PHE A 118 35.83 -8.77 -32.25
C PHE A 118 36.52 -7.48 -32.64
N ASN A 119 35.75 -6.55 -33.17
CA ASN A 119 36.29 -5.24 -33.42
C ASN A 119 36.25 -4.48 -32.09
N ASP A 120 37.42 -4.13 -31.56
CA ASP A 120 37.59 -3.38 -30.31
C ASP A 120 36.91 -2.00 -30.33
N ASP A 121 36.59 -1.52 -31.54
CA ASP A 121 35.84 -0.31 -31.76
C ASP A 121 34.34 -0.45 -31.45
N PHE A 122 33.78 -1.65 -31.51
CA PHE A 122 32.36 -1.90 -31.36
C PHE A 122 32.03 -2.53 -30.01
N CYS A 123 30.93 -2.10 -29.37
CA CYS A 123 30.45 -2.80 -28.17
C CYS A 123 29.88 -4.19 -28.56
N TYR A 124 29.67 -5.05 -27.55
CA TYR A 124 29.16 -6.42 -27.76
C TYR A 124 27.96 -6.50 -28.71
N TYR A 125 26.99 -5.58 -28.57
CA TYR A 125 25.79 -5.57 -29.41
C TYR A 125 26.09 -5.20 -30.87
N HIS A 126 27.03 -4.29 -31.10
CA HIS A 126 27.44 -3.87 -32.44
C HIS A 126 28.24 -4.97 -33.14
N ASN A 127 29.14 -5.65 -32.43
CA ASN A 127 29.86 -6.80 -32.97
C ASN A 127 28.91 -7.98 -33.29
N ARG A 128 27.93 -8.26 -32.43
CA ARG A 128 26.93 -9.30 -32.68
C ARG A 128 26.05 -8.97 -33.89
N LEU A 129 25.69 -7.71 -34.07
CA LEU A 129 24.94 -7.25 -35.24
C LEU A 129 25.79 -7.32 -36.52
N ALA A 130 27.06 -6.89 -36.46
CA ALA A 130 28.00 -6.99 -37.58
C ALA A 130 28.15 -8.43 -38.07
N GLN A 131 28.30 -9.39 -37.15
CA GLN A 131 28.40 -10.80 -37.50
C GLN A 131 27.13 -11.33 -38.16
N LYS A 132 25.95 -10.94 -37.68
CA LYS A 132 24.67 -11.29 -38.33
C LYS A 132 24.57 -10.75 -39.75
N LEU A 133 24.97 -9.49 -39.97
CA LEU A 133 24.95 -8.87 -41.30
C LEU A 133 25.98 -9.51 -42.25
N LYS A 134 27.14 -9.92 -41.73
CA LYS A 134 28.15 -10.68 -42.47
C LYS A 134 27.60 -12.04 -42.91
N ASN A 135 26.97 -12.78 -42.00
CA ASN A 135 26.36 -14.09 -42.30
C ASN A 135 25.18 -13.98 -43.27
N ALA A 136 24.44 -12.87 -43.22
CA ALA A 136 23.35 -12.57 -44.16
C ALA A 136 23.84 -12.04 -45.52
N GLY A 137 25.15 -11.88 -45.74
CA GLY A 137 25.69 -11.42 -47.01
C GLY A 137 25.29 -9.98 -47.37
N SER A 138 25.09 -9.11 -46.37
CA SER A 138 24.59 -7.75 -46.56
C SER A 138 25.69 -6.69 -46.36
N PRO A 139 26.57 -6.45 -47.35
CA PRO A 139 27.71 -5.54 -47.21
C PRO A 139 27.31 -4.07 -47.01
N VAL A 140 26.17 -3.65 -47.58
CA VAL A 140 25.68 -2.26 -47.50
C VAL A 140 25.24 -1.90 -46.08
N LEU A 141 24.59 -2.82 -45.37
CA LEU A 141 24.21 -2.59 -43.97
C LEU A 141 25.42 -2.72 -43.04
N LEU A 142 26.35 -3.61 -43.36
CA LEU A 142 27.59 -3.77 -42.60
C LEU A 142 28.43 -2.48 -42.61
N SER A 143 28.59 -1.84 -43.77
CA SER A 143 29.33 -0.57 -43.91
C SER A 143 28.62 0.63 -43.26
N ARG A 144 27.30 0.53 -43.05
CA ARG A 144 26.49 1.56 -42.38
C ARG A 144 26.43 1.40 -40.85
N LEU A 145 26.99 0.33 -40.28
CA LEU A 145 27.12 0.20 -38.83
C LEU A 145 28.02 1.29 -38.28
N ARG A 146 27.44 2.26 -37.59
CA ARG A 146 28.16 3.33 -36.89
C ARG A 146 27.98 3.18 -35.39
N LYS A 147 29.01 3.53 -34.62
CA LYS A 147 28.91 3.66 -33.16
C LYS A 147 27.93 4.81 -32.87
N THR A 148 26.91 4.56 -32.08
CA THR A 148 26.15 5.64 -31.44
C THR A 148 26.85 6.02 -30.13
N ASN A 149 26.75 7.28 -29.70
CA ASN A 149 27.38 7.75 -28.45
C ASN A 149 26.88 7.01 -27.18
N HIS A 150 25.91 6.11 -27.33
CA HIS A 150 25.35 5.27 -26.28
C HIS A 150 25.86 3.82 -26.31
N CYS A 151 27.05 3.59 -26.90
CA CYS A 151 27.70 2.29 -26.88
C CYS A 151 28.51 2.12 -25.59
N TYR A 152 27.88 1.58 -24.54
CA TYR A 152 28.63 1.23 -23.32
C TYR A 152 29.62 0.10 -23.64
N ARG A 153 30.91 0.45 -23.64
CA ARG A 153 32.03 -0.49 -23.69
C ARG A 153 32.03 -1.21 -22.34
N ARG A 154 31.84 -2.53 -22.34
CA ARG A 154 31.79 -3.32 -21.11
C ARG A 154 33.19 -3.83 -20.77
#